data_AF-A0A2V7IFH6-F1
#
_entry.id   AF-A0A2V7IFH6-F1
#
_cell.length_a   1.000
_cell.length_b   1.000
_cell.length_c   1.000
_cell.angle_alpha   90.00
_cell.angle_beta   90.00
_cell.angle_gamma   90.00
#
_symmetry.space_group_name_H-M   'P 1'
#
loop_
_entity.id
_entity.type
_entity.pdbx_description
1 polymer ?
#
loop_
_entity_poly.entity_id
_entity_poly.type
_entity_poly.pdbx_seq_one_letter_code
_entity_poly.pdbx_strand_id
1 'polypeptide(L)'
;MNQLRIAYVLAVMVLTAMLNTPALAEPHHAKLVGVQEVPVVVSAGTGQFKMTVAPDDSSSEFELTYEGLEGGAVQQAHIHVGQKNVNGGIVIFLCTNLTPPVGVPAPPACPDSPGKVTGTRTAADV
;
A
#
# COMPACT_ATOMS: atom_id res chain seq x y z
N MET A 1 -41.44 -38.48 -3.87
CA MET A 1 -40.93 -37.43 -4.79
C MET A 1 -40.66 -36.09 -4.10
N ASN A 2 -41.51 -35.60 -3.18
CA ASN A 2 -41.29 -34.31 -2.51
C ASN A 2 -40.10 -34.29 -1.51
N GLN A 3 -39.86 -35.40 -0.80
CA GLN A 3 -38.77 -35.49 0.19
C GLN A 3 -37.38 -35.34 -0.45
N LEU A 4 -37.21 -35.86 -1.67
CA LEU A 4 -35.96 -35.79 -2.43
C LEU A 4 -35.67 -34.35 -2.91
N ARG A 5 -36.72 -33.58 -3.21
CA ARG A 5 -36.60 -32.16 -3.63
C ARG A 5 -36.21 -31.25 -2.46
N ILE A 6 -36.78 -31.48 -1.28
CA ILE A 6 -36.48 -30.69 -0.07
C ILE A 6 -35.03 -30.91 0.38
N ALA A 7 -34.57 -32.17 0.37
CA ALA A 7 -33.18 -32.49 0.69
C ALA A 7 -32.19 -31.83 -0.27
N TYR A 8 -32.53 -31.78 -1.57
CA TYR A 8 -31.69 -31.15 -2.58
C TYR A 8 -31.61 -29.63 -2.40
N VAL A 9 -32.73 -28.96 -2.12
CA VAL A 9 -32.77 -27.51 -1.88
C VAL A 9 -31.98 -27.14 -0.62
N LEU A 10 -32.09 -27.93 0.45
CA LEU A 10 -31.30 -27.72 1.67
C LEU A 10 -29.80 -27.93 1.44
N ALA A 11 -29.42 -28.98 0.69
CA ALA A 11 -28.02 -29.23 0.36
C ALA A 11 -27.41 -28.11 -0.49
N VAL A 12 -28.15 -27.58 -1.47
CA VAL A 12 -27.71 -26.45 -2.28
C VAL A 12 -27.59 -25.17 -1.45
N MET A 13 -28.54 -24.88 -0.55
CA MET A 13 -28.46 -23.70 0.33
C MET A 13 -27.28 -23.75 1.31
N VAL A 14 -26.99 -24.92 1.88
CA VAL A 14 -25.83 -25.12 2.76
C VAL A 14 -24.52 -24.96 1.97
N LEU A 15 -24.48 -25.45 0.72
CA LEU A 15 -23.29 -25.34 -0.13
C LEU A 15 -23.01 -23.89 -0.56
N THR A 16 -24.05 -23.09 -0.83
CA THR A 16 -23.90 -21.66 -1.14
C THR A 16 -23.47 -20.81 0.07
N ALA A 17 -23.81 -21.23 1.29
CA ALA A 17 -23.42 -20.50 2.49
C ALA A 17 -21.92 -20.59 2.81
N MET A 18 -21.21 -21.60 2.30
CA MET A 18 -19.79 -21.84 2.57
C MET A 18 -18.82 -21.14 1.60
N LEU A 19 -19.33 -20.40 0.60
CA LEU A 19 -18.49 -19.65 -0.35
C LEU A 19 -18.12 -18.23 0.12
N ASN A 20 -18.61 -17.81 1.29
CA ASN A 20 -18.30 -16.50 1.87
C ASN A 20 -17.14 -16.60 2.86
N THR A 21 -15.94 -16.98 2.39
CA THR A 21 -14.73 -16.77 3.20
C THR A 21 -14.38 -15.28 3.13
N PRO A 22 -14.46 -14.51 4.23
CA PRO A 22 -13.87 -13.18 4.22
C PRO A 22 -12.39 -13.33 3.89
N ALA A 23 -11.93 -12.70 2.81
CA ALA A 23 -10.51 -12.56 2.55
C ALA A 23 -9.93 -11.76 3.72
N LEU A 24 -9.11 -12.41 4.55
CA LEU A 24 -8.27 -11.68 5.49
C LEU A 24 -7.30 -10.85 4.64
N ALA A 25 -7.40 -9.52 4.72
CA ALA A 25 -6.47 -8.62 4.06
C ALA A 25 -5.07 -8.85 4.63
N GLU A 26 -4.23 -9.59 3.90
CA GLU A 26 -2.83 -9.78 4.26
C GLU A 26 -2.08 -8.49 3.93
N PRO A 27 -1.32 -7.91 4.88
CA PRO A 27 -0.63 -6.65 4.64
C PRO A 27 0.47 -6.81 3.59
N HIS A 28 0.56 -5.84 2.69
CA HIS A 28 1.68 -5.68 1.79
C HIS A 28 2.85 -5.05 2.55
N HIS A 29 4.06 -5.53 2.27
CA HIS A 29 5.28 -5.07 2.93
C HIS A 29 6.38 -4.76 1.91
N ALA A 30 7.17 -3.72 2.20
CA ALA A 30 8.40 -3.43 1.46
C ALA A 30 9.50 -2.97 2.42
N LYS A 31 10.73 -3.43 2.16
CA LYS A 31 11.94 -2.92 2.79
C LYS A 31 12.65 -2.01 1.80
N LEU A 32 12.84 -0.76 2.18
CA LEU A 32 13.48 0.27 1.37
C LEU A 32 14.98 0.28 1.69
N VAL A 33 15.82 0.14 0.67
CA VAL A 33 17.28 0.19 0.76
C VAL A 33 17.86 0.76 -0.53
N GLY A 34 18.92 1.56 -0.44
CA GLY A 34 19.50 2.25 -1.61
C GLY A 34 19.95 1.33 -2.75
N VAL A 35 20.28 0.06 -2.46
CA VAL A 35 20.66 -0.92 -3.49
C VAL A 35 19.50 -1.38 -4.38
N GLN A 36 18.27 -0.99 -4.07
CA GLN A 36 17.09 -1.21 -4.91
C GLN A 36 16.75 0.00 -5.81
N GLU A 37 17.54 1.07 -5.74
CA GLU A 37 17.42 2.23 -6.63
C GLU A 37 18.00 1.95 -8.03
N VAL A 38 17.56 2.74 -9.01
CA VAL A 38 18.10 2.70 -10.38
C VAL A 38 18.54 4.11 -10.82
N PRO A 39 19.85 4.40 -10.89
CA PRO A 39 20.97 3.51 -10.56
C PRO A 39 21.08 3.22 -9.05
N VAL A 40 21.80 2.15 -8.70
CA VAL A 40 22.06 1.76 -7.30
C VAL A 40 22.69 2.90 -6.51
N VAL A 41 22.19 3.11 -5.29
CA VAL A 41 22.73 4.06 -4.33
C VAL A 41 23.31 3.30 -3.14
N VAL A 42 24.55 3.64 -2.75
CA VAL A 42 25.18 3.13 -1.53
C VAL A 42 24.96 4.17 -0.44
N SER A 43 24.10 3.87 0.54
CA SER A 43 23.82 4.75 1.68
C SER A 43 23.49 3.94 2.94
N ALA A 44 23.47 4.62 4.09
CA ALA A 44 22.98 4.07 5.35
C ALA A 44 21.44 4.11 5.47
N GLY A 45 20.75 4.72 4.50
CA GLY A 45 19.32 4.93 4.52
C GLY A 45 18.54 3.63 4.44
N THR A 46 17.57 3.46 5.34
CA THR A 46 16.65 2.31 5.30
C THR A 46 15.22 2.75 5.60
N GLY A 47 14.26 1.94 5.18
CA GLY A 47 12.88 2.11 5.59
C GLY A 47 12.06 0.83 5.55
N GLN A 48 10.93 0.85 6.24
CA GLN A 48 9.95 -0.23 6.25
C GLN A 48 8.57 0.34 5.94
N PHE A 49 7.91 -0.27 4.97
CA PHE A 49 6.57 0.07 4.55
C PHE A 49 5.63 -1.11 4.80
N LYS A 50 4.45 -0.81 5.32
CA LYS A 50 3.33 -1.73 5.47
C LYS A 50 2.07 -1.06 4.93
N MET A 51 1.26 -1.80 4.18
CA MET A 51 -0.04 -1.34 3.70
C MET A 51 -1.08 -2.45 3.78
N THR A 52 -2.26 -2.12 4.26
CA THR A 52 -3.42 -3.02 4.30
C THR A 52 -4.52 -2.42 3.44
N VAL A 53 -4.97 -3.17 2.43
CA VAL A 53 -6.09 -2.76 1.57
C VAL A 53 -7.40 -3.19 2.23
N ALA A 54 -8.40 -2.31 2.24
CA ALA A 54 -9.73 -2.62 2.75
C ALA A 54 -10.36 -3.77 1.93
N PRO A 55 -11.17 -4.66 2.54
CA PRO A 55 -11.75 -5.80 1.82
C PRO A 55 -12.65 -5.46 0.62
N ASP A 56 -13.11 -4.21 0.53
CA ASP A 56 -13.92 -3.66 -0.57
C ASP A 56 -13.10 -2.83 -1.57
N ASP A 57 -11.77 -2.85 -1.47
CA ASP A 57 -10.81 -2.09 -2.27
C ASP A 57 -11.00 -0.56 -2.24
N SER A 58 -11.81 -0.04 -1.30
CA SER A 58 -12.14 1.40 -1.24
C SER A 58 -10.99 2.27 -0.71
N SER A 59 -10.10 1.68 0.08
CA SER A 59 -9.02 2.39 0.77
C SER A 59 -7.86 1.49 1.12
N SER A 60 -6.72 2.10 1.43
CA SER A 60 -5.50 1.42 1.89
C SER A 60 -4.90 2.19 3.06
N GLU A 61 -4.81 1.56 4.23
CA GLU A 61 -4.13 2.11 5.39
C GLU A 61 -2.65 1.73 5.34
N PHE A 62 -1.76 2.68 5.61
CA PHE A 62 -0.32 2.46 5.55
C PHE A 62 0.45 3.01 6.74
N GLU A 63 1.60 2.39 6.98
CA GLU A 63 2.65 2.86 7.86
C GLU A 63 3.99 2.80 7.12
N LEU A 64 4.73 3.90 7.15
CA LEU A 64 6.09 4.03 6.67
C LEU A 64 6.98 4.50 7.81
N THR A 65 8.09 3.81 8.03
CA THR A 65 9.21 4.30 8.85
C THR A 65 10.48 4.36 8.02
N TYR A 66 11.34 5.33 8.32
CA TYR A 66 12.65 5.46 7.68
C TYR A 66 13.67 6.09 8.62
N GLU A 67 14.94 5.79 8.38
CA GLU A 67 16.07 6.30 9.14
C GLU A 67 17.36 6.27 8.31
N GLY A 68 18.41 6.92 8.81
CA GLY A 68 19.74 6.89 8.20
C GLY A 68 19.84 7.65 6.87
N LEU A 69 18.85 8.48 6.52
CA LEU A 69 18.90 9.30 5.29
C LEU A 69 19.94 10.40 5.43
N GLU A 70 20.84 10.50 4.46
CA GLU A 70 21.92 11.48 4.43
C GLU A 70 21.37 12.92 4.46
N GLY A 71 21.97 13.77 5.30
CA GLY A 71 21.50 15.14 5.50
C GLY A 71 20.23 15.29 6.34
N GLY A 72 19.53 14.19 6.68
CA GLY A 72 18.36 14.18 7.56
C GLY A 72 17.07 14.74 6.93
N ALA A 73 17.18 15.74 6.05
CA ALA A 73 16.05 16.37 5.39
C ALA A 73 15.42 15.44 4.35
N VAL A 74 14.12 15.16 4.51
CA VAL A 74 13.36 14.31 3.58
C VAL A 74 12.58 15.18 2.60
N GLN A 75 12.68 14.86 1.31
CA GLN A 75 11.99 15.63 0.27
C GLN A 75 10.59 15.08 -0.02
N GLN A 76 10.45 13.75 -0.12
CA GLN A 76 9.20 13.09 -0.46
C GLN A 76 9.28 11.58 -0.17
N ALA A 77 8.13 10.94 -0.01
CA ALA A 77 7.98 9.49 -0.06
C ALA A 77 6.75 9.14 -0.92
N HIS A 78 6.89 8.17 -1.82
CA HIS A 78 5.87 7.86 -2.83
C HIS A 78 5.92 6.40 -3.30
N ILE A 79 4.86 5.97 -3.99
CA ILE A 79 4.72 4.66 -4.62
C ILE A 79 4.88 4.80 -6.13
N HIS A 80 5.67 3.91 -6.72
CA HIS A 80 5.81 3.80 -8.17
C HIS A 80 5.00 2.65 -8.74
N VAL A 81 4.56 2.80 -9.99
CA VAL A 81 4.10 1.70 -10.83
C VAL A 81 5.05 1.55 -12.01
N GLY A 82 5.59 0.35 -12.18
CA GLY A 82 6.55 0.02 -13.21
C GLY A 82 6.98 -1.44 -13.19
N GLN A 83 7.85 -1.80 -14.13
CA GLN A 83 8.50 -3.10 -14.13
C GLN A 83 9.47 -3.20 -12.95
N LYS A 84 9.66 -4.42 -12.43
CA LYS A 84 10.64 -4.68 -11.37
C LYS A 84 12.04 -4.22 -11.81
N ASN A 85 12.74 -3.51 -10.93
CA ASN A 85 14.08 -2.95 -11.16
C ASN A 85 14.15 -1.91 -12.30
N VAL A 86 13.05 -1.21 -12.59
CA VAL A 86 12.98 -0.10 -13.55
C VAL A 86 12.31 1.09 -12.88
N ASN A 87 12.77 2.31 -13.20
CA ASN A 87 12.13 3.53 -12.72
C ASN A 87 10.71 3.65 -13.31
N GLY A 88 9.70 3.44 -12.45
CA GLY A 88 8.29 3.61 -12.77
C GLY A 88 7.80 5.04 -12.56
N GLY A 89 6.58 5.33 -13.01
CA GLY A 89 5.91 6.60 -12.70
C GLY A 89 5.44 6.63 -11.25
N ILE A 90 5.51 7.80 -10.60
CA ILE A 90 4.91 8.00 -9.27
C ILE A 90 3.39 8.02 -9.43
N VAL A 91 2.68 7.21 -8.63
CA VAL A 91 1.22 7.14 -8.64
C VAL A 91 0.57 7.61 -7.35
N ILE A 92 1.26 7.53 -6.21
CA ILE A 92 0.72 7.96 -4.92
C ILE A 92 1.84 8.61 -4.12
N PHE A 93 1.57 9.78 -3.54
CA PHE A 93 2.46 10.36 -2.55
C PHE A 93 2.03 10.01 -1.12
N LEU A 94 2.98 9.56 -0.30
CA LEU A 94 2.80 9.27 1.12
C LEU A 94 3.05 10.52 1.97
N CYS A 95 4.09 11.29 1.62
CA CYS A 95 4.37 12.62 2.15
C CYS A 95 5.18 13.45 1.14
N THR A 96 5.15 14.78 1.25
CA THR A 96 5.99 15.68 0.45
C THR A 96 6.37 16.96 1.19
N ASN A 97 7.63 17.37 1.07
CA ASN A 97 8.14 18.71 1.42
C ASN A 97 8.41 19.56 0.15
N LEU A 98 8.00 19.04 -1.01
CA LEU A 98 8.06 19.71 -2.31
C LEU A 98 6.65 20.09 -2.79
N THR A 99 6.55 20.96 -3.79
CA THR A 99 5.28 21.25 -4.46
C THR A 99 4.81 20.02 -5.24
N PRO A 100 3.64 19.44 -4.91
CA PRO A 100 3.10 18.30 -5.65
C PRO A 100 2.69 18.69 -7.08
N PRO A 101 2.64 17.74 -8.03
CA PRO A 101 2.14 17.99 -9.38
C PRO A 101 0.70 18.53 -9.37
N VAL A 102 0.36 19.33 -10.38
CA VAL A 102 -1.00 19.89 -10.54
C VAL A 102 -2.02 18.75 -10.63
N GLY A 103 -3.07 18.82 -9.82
CA GLY A 103 -4.14 17.83 -9.79
C GLY A 103 -3.92 16.66 -8.83
N VAL A 104 -2.73 16.55 -8.21
CA VAL A 104 -2.46 15.55 -7.16
C VAL A 104 -2.82 16.16 -5.80
N PRO A 105 -3.69 15.53 -4.99
CA PRO A 105 -3.94 15.96 -3.62
C PRO A 105 -2.64 16.01 -2.82
N ALA A 106 -2.42 17.11 -2.09
CA ALA A 106 -1.19 17.28 -1.32
C ALA A 106 -1.20 16.34 -0.09
N PRO A 107 -0.25 15.39 0.02
CA PRO A 107 -0.10 14.57 1.22
C PRO A 107 0.49 15.41 2.37
N PRO A 108 0.55 14.88 3.61
CA PRO A 108 1.23 15.57 4.70
C PRO A 108 2.73 15.84 4.40
N ALA A 109 3.32 16.77 5.14
CA ALA A 109 4.75 17.01 5.14
C ALA A 109 5.53 15.77 5.61
N CYS A 110 6.73 15.55 5.05
CA CYS A 110 7.60 14.47 5.51
C CYS A 110 8.36 14.89 6.76
N PRO A 111 8.34 14.10 7.85
CA PRO A 111 9.27 14.28 8.95
C PRO A 111 10.73 14.13 8.49
N ASP A 112 11.65 14.83 9.15
CA ASP A 112 13.08 14.56 8.98
C ASP A 112 13.43 13.14 9.45
N SER A 113 14.55 12.60 8.98
CA SER A 113 15.04 11.28 9.36
C SER A 113 15.67 11.30 10.77
N PRO A 114 15.31 10.37 11.68
CA PRO A 114 14.35 9.28 11.49
C PRO A 114 12.88 9.75 11.54
N GLY A 115 12.04 9.18 10.68
CA GLY A 115 10.67 9.62 10.51
C GLY A 115 9.67 8.48 10.41
N LYS A 116 8.41 8.80 10.74
CA LYS A 116 7.25 7.92 10.60
C LYS A 116 6.11 8.67 9.92
N VAL A 117 5.52 8.05 8.90
CA VAL A 117 4.34 8.55 8.19
C VAL A 117 3.27 7.47 8.21
N THR A 118 2.06 7.84 8.59
CA THR A 118 0.89 6.97 8.56
C THR A 118 -0.24 7.67 7.84
N GLY A 119 -1.14 6.91 7.25
CA GLY A 119 -2.35 7.47 6.67
C GLY A 119 -3.19 6.47 5.92
N THR A 120 -4.21 6.99 5.27
CA THR A 120 -5.08 6.24 4.37
C THR A 120 -4.95 6.82 2.96
N ARG A 121 -4.99 5.95 1.96
CA ARG A 121 -5.05 6.29 0.54
C ARG A 121 -6.29 5.70 -0.09
N THR A 122 -6.86 6.43 -1.03
CA THR A 122 -8.05 6.09 -1.79
C THR A 122 -7.78 6.28 -3.28
N ALA A 123 -8.73 5.88 -4.12
CA ALA A 123 -8.64 6.13 -5.55
C ALA A 123 -8.56 7.62 -5.94
N ALA A 124 -8.96 8.53 -5.04
CA ALA A 124 -8.84 9.98 -5.27
C ALA A 124 -7.41 10.51 -5.08
N ASP A 125 -6.50 9.72 -4.49
CA ASP A 125 -5.12 10.09 -4.21
C ASP A 125 -4.13 9.66 -5.31
N VAL A 126 -4.66 9.18 -6.45
CA VAL A 126 -3.92 8.68 -7.63
C VAL A 126 -3.97 9.66 -8.78
#